data_AF-C5L8S3-F1
#
_entry.id   AF-C5L8S3-F1
#
_cell.length_a   1.000
_cell.length_b   1.000
_cell.length_c   1.000
_cell.angle_alpha   90.00
_cell.angle_beta   90.00
_cell.angle_gamma   90.00
#
_symmetry.space_group_name_H-M   'P 1'
#
loop_
_entity.id
_entity.type
_entity.pdbx_description
1 polymer ?
#
loop_
_entity_poly.entity_id
_entity_poly.type
_entity_poly.pdbx_seq_one_letter_code
_entity_poly.pdbx_strand_id
1 'polypeptide(L)' 'GPYENRDIFQSLDIAWELLRLFPESMLKKVPQKVKDKYYPRDREAQKAAQEAQ' A
#
# COMPACT_ATOMS: atom_id res chain seq x y z
N GLY A 1 -12.80 4.10 -15.40
CA GLY A 1 -13.94 4.41 -16.30
C GLY A 1 -15.27 4.21 -15.57
N PRO A 2 -16.41 4.70 -16.09
CA PRO A 2 -17.71 4.66 -15.40
C PRO A 2 -18.29 3.25 -15.11
N TYR A 3 -17.61 2.17 -15.53
CA TYR A 3 -17.94 0.77 -15.25
C TYR A 3 -16.87 0.02 -14.44
N GLU A 4 -15.87 0.74 -13.89
CA GLU A 4 -14.92 0.10 -12.99
C GLU A 4 -15.57 -0.15 -11.63
N ASN A 5 -16.04 -1.38 -11.42
CA ASN A 5 -16.36 -1.89 -10.10
C ASN A 5 -15.05 -2.20 -9.36
N ARG A 6 -14.47 -1.16 -8.76
CA ARG A 6 -13.32 -1.35 -7.87
C ARG A 6 -13.81 -1.95 -6.56
N ASP A 7 -13.17 -3.04 -6.17
CA ASP A 7 -13.32 -3.57 -4.83
C ASP A 7 -12.74 -2.58 -3.80
N ILE A 8 -13.23 -2.65 -2.57
CA ILE A 8 -12.73 -1.81 -1.47
C ILE A 8 -11.24 -2.05 -1.25
N PHE A 9 -10.78 -3.29 -1.40
CA PHE A 9 -9.36 -3.65 -1.26
C PHE A 9 -8.50 -3.05 -2.37
N GLN A 10 -8.96 -3.10 -3.63
CA GLN A 10 -8.26 -2.46 -4.74
C GLN A 10 -8.14 -0.94 -4.54
N SER A 11 -9.19 -0.31 -4.04
CA SER A 11 -9.18 1.14 -3.76
C SER A 11 -8.19 1.50 -2.64
N LEU A 12 -8.09 0.65 -1.61
CA LEU A 12 -7.14 0.82 -0.51
C LEU A 12 -5.70 0.60 -0.96
N ASP A 13 -5.44 -0.38 -1.83
CA ASP A 13 -4.10 -0.64 -2.36
C ASP A 13 -3.58 0.56 -3.17
N ILE A 14 -4.42 1.13 -4.05
CA ILE A 14 -4.11 2.36 -4.80
C ILE A 14 -3.84 3.53 -3.84
N ALA A 15 -4.63 3.67 -2.78
CA ALA A 15 -4.41 4.72 -1.79
C ALA A 15 -3.04 4.55 -1.09
N TRP A 16 -2.64 3.32 -0.76
CA TRP A 16 -1.33 3.06 -0.16
C TRP A 16 -0.17 3.29 -1.12
N GLU A 17 -0.31 2.99 -2.42
CA GLU A 17 0.69 3.36 -3.44
C GLU A 17 0.96 4.87 -3.45
N LEU A 18 -0.11 5.68 -3.39
CA LEU A 18 0.01 7.14 -3.32
C LEU A 18 0.64 7.60 -2.00
N LEU A 19 0.22 7.02 -0.87
CA LEU A 19 0.73 7.40 0.45
C LEU A 19 2.23 7.11 0.62
N ARG A 20 2.77 6.10 -0.06
CA ARG A 20 4.19 5.75 -0.05
C ARG A 20 5.09 6.74 -0.80
N LEU A 21 4.51 7.66 -1.59
CA LEU A 21 5.27 8.76 -2.20
C LEU A 21 5.75 9.79 -1.16
N PHE A 22 5.11 9.83 0.02
CA PHE A 22 5.45 10.72 1.11
C PHE A 22 6.28 9.99 2.18
N PRO A 23 7.14 10.68 2.95
CA PRO A 23 7.83 10.09 4.09
C PRO A 23 6.83 9.60 5.17
N GLU A 24 7.13 8.48 5.81
CA GLU A 24 6.25 7.88 6.85
C GLU A 24 5.95 8.84 8.01
N SER A 25 6.93 9.69 8.35
CA SER A 25 6.81 10.70 9.41
C SER A 25 5.76 11.77 9.12
N MET A 26 5.35 11.94 7.86
CA MET A 26 4.27 12.85 7.46
C MET A 26 2.88 12.23 7.59
N LEU A 27 2.78 10.90 7.70
CA LEU A 27 1.51 10.17 7.87
C LEU A 27 1.05 10.18 9.33
N LYS A 28 0.80 11.38 9.87
CA LYS A 28 0.45 11.61 11.29
C LYS A 28 -0.98 11.18 11.66
N LYS A 29 -1.87 11.07 10.67
CA LYS A 29 -3.28 10.70 10.88
C LYS A 29 -3.54 9.20 10.84
N VAL A 30 -2.58 8.41 10.36
CA VAL A 30 -2.73 6.96 10.27
C VAL A 30 -2.15 6.32 11.55
N PRO A 31 -2.90 5.46 12.26
CA PRO A 31 -2.39 4.78 13.44
C PRO A 31 -1.14 3.95 13.13
N GLN A 32 -0.18 3.90 14.06
CA GLN A 32 1.09 3.19 13.86
C GLN A 32 0.86 1.71 13.54
N LYS A 33 -0.03 1.03 14.28
CA LYS A 33 -0.41 -0.38 14.03
C LYS A 33 -0.85 -0.67 12.59
N VAL A 34 -1.48 0.31 11.94
CA VAL A 34 -1.95 0.18 10.55
C VAL A 34 -0.80 0.44 9.59
N LYS A 35 0.00 1.48 9.84
CA LYS A 35 1.21 1.77 9.04
C LYS A 35 2.17 0.60 9.06
N ASP A 36 2.48 0.04 10.22
CA ASP A 36 3.41 -1.10 10.35
C ASP A 36 2.99 -2.31 9.49
N LYS A 37 1.68 -2.50 9.29
CA LYS A 37 1.14 -3.63 8.53
C LYS A 37 1.04 -3.38 7.02
N TYR A 38 0.78 -2.15 6.59
CA TYR A 38 0.40 -1.85 5.19
C TYR A 38 1.33 -0.86 4.47
N TYR A 39 2.16 -0.12 5.20
CA TYR A 39 3.14 0.82 4.65
C TYR A 39 4.42 0.16 4.08
N PRO A 40 5.01 -0.88 4.71
CA PRO A 40 6.26 -1.48 4.23
C PRO A 40 6.16 -1.95 2.78
N ARG A 41 7.21 -1.64 2.00
CA ARG A 41 7.37 -2.04 0.60
C ARG A 41 7.65 -3.54 0.42
N ASP A 42 7.89 -4.23 1.53
CA ASP A 42 8.28 -5.63 1.57
C ASP A 42 7.27 -6.56 0.93
N ARG A 43 5.96 -6.25 0.90
CA ARG A 43 5.02 -7.12 0.18
C ARG A 43 5.29 -7.21 -1.31
N GLU A 44 5.75 -6.14 -1.95
CA GLU A 44 6.14 -6.14 -3.37
C GLU A 44 7.57 -6.65 -3.55
N ALA A 45 8.50 -6.28 -2.67
CA ALA A 45 9.87 -6.77 -2.73
C ALA A 45 9.98 -8.27 -2.45
N GLN A 46 9.17 -8.81 -1.53
CA GLN A 46 9.06 -10.25 -1.24
C GLN A 46 8.37 -11.00 -2.38
N LYS A 47 7.35 -10.42 -3.03
CA LYS A 47 6.73 -11.00 -4.23
C LYS A 47 7.72 -11.08 -5.39
N ALA A 48 8.44 -9.98 -5.67
CA ALA A 48 9.47 -9.94 -6.70
C ALA A 48 10.65 -10.88 -6.39
N ALA A 49 11.02 -11.02 -5.11
CA ALA A 49 12.05 -11.97 -4.68
C ALA A 49 11.58 -13.44 -4.74
N GLN A 50 10.27 -13.71 -4.66
CA GLN A 50 9.68 -15.04 -4.83
C GLN A 50 9.47 -15.41 -6.29
N GLU A 51 9.17 -14.45 -7.17
CA GLU A 51 9.02 -14.67 -8.62
C GLU A 51 10.38 -14.78 -9.36
N ALA A 52 11.46 -14.30 -8.75
CA ALA A 52 12.83 -14.46 -9.24
C ALA A 52 13.52 -15.76 -8.77
N GLN A 53 12.82 -16.65 -8.06
CA GLN A 53 13.27 -17.99 -7.64
C GLN A 53 12.53 -19.08 -8.42
#